data_AF-A0A1Y1MJ89-F1
#
_entry.id   AF-A0A1Y1MJ89-F1
#
_cell.length_a   1.000
_cell.length_b   1.000
_cell.length_c   1.000
_cell.angle_alpha   90.00
_cell.angle_beta   90.00
_cell.angle_gamma   90.00
#
_symmetry.space_group_name_H-M   'P 1'
#
loop_
_entity.id
_entity.type
_entity.pdbx_description
1 polymer ?
#
loop_
_entity_poly.entity_id
_entity_poly.type
_entity_poly.pdbx_seq_one_letter_code
_entity_poly.pdbx_strand_id
1 'polypeptide(L)'
;MVAAVDVTSKECEPSTSTSDQRCLYPIPTKRRRIYNARYIGDVRVEDLESPRRRKRFWFSAVTTIKNQRLEIKALKQKNKRLQLKVTNMNSLLIHLRNKKLITNNTQDLLMV
;
A
#
# COMPACT_ATOMS: atom_id res chain seq x y z
N MET A 1 15.07 44.86 -5.41
CA MET A 1 13.78 45.50 -5.71
C MET A 1 12.84 44.47 -6.31
N VAL A 2 12.01 43.81 -5.51
CA VAL A 2 10.68 43.30 -5.91
C VAL A 2 9.83 43.32 -4.64
N ALA A 3 8.65 43.90 -4.77
CA ALA A 3 7.82 44.48 -3.73
C ALA A 3 7.22 43.46 -2.74
N ALA A 4 7.13 43.89 -1.48
CA ALA A 4 6.26 43.31 -0.48
C ALA A 4 4.80 43.51 -0.94
N VAL A 5 4.00 42.45 -0.91
CA VAL A 5 2.56 42.56 -1.11
C VAL A 5 1.92 42.72 0.25
N ASP A 6 1.41 43.93 0.49
CA ASP A 6 0.76 44.35 1.71
C ASP A 6 -0.47 43.49 2.03
N VAL A 7 -0.48 42.94 3.25
CA VAL A 7 -1.67 42.41 3.89
C VAL A 7 -2.53 43.61 4.25
N THR A 8 -3.50 43.94 3.40
CA THR A 8 -4.51 44.95 3.72
C THR A 8 -5.53 44.33 4.68
N SER A 9 -5.31 44.58 5.97
CA SER A 9 -6.31 44.46 7.01
C SER A 9 -7.51 45.33 6.63
N LYS A 10 -8.61 44.72 6.21
CA LYS A 10 -9.89 45.42 6.13
C LYS A 10 -10.47 45.50 7.55
N GLU A 11 -10.19 46.61 8.22
CA GLU A 11 -10.95 47.04 9.38
C GLU A 11 -12.40 47.32 8.92
N CYS A 12 -13.36 46.61 9.50
CA CYS A 12 -14.78 46.87 9.27
C CYS A 12 -15.28 47.79 10.39
N GLU A 13 -15.55 49.04 10.03
CA GLU A 13 -16.29 50.00 10.86
C GLU A 13 -17.76 49.54 11.02
N PRO A 14 -18.36 49.67 12.22
CA PRO A 14 -19.74 49.23 12.44
C PRO A 14 -20.71 50.34 12.05
N SER A 15 -21.57 50.05 11.07
CA SER A 15 -22.81 50.82 10.84
C SER A 15 -24.01 49.91 11.05
N THR A 16 -24.85 50.30 12.01
CA THR A 16 -26.08 49.64 12.41
C THR A 16 -27.19 49.85 11.37
N SER A 17 -27.76 48.77 10.82
CA SER A 17 -29.21 48.59 10.64
C SER A 17 -29.58 47.24 10.02
N THR A 18 -30.31 46.45 10.82
CA THR A 18 -31.36 45.47 10.53
C THR A 18 -31.48 44.85 9.12
N SER A 19 -31.05 43.60 8.97
CA SER A 19 -31.88 42.46 8.53
C SER A 19 -31.05 41.17 8.60
N ASP A 20 -31.68 40.05 8.94
CA ASP A 20 -31.07 38.76 9.27
C ASP A 20 -30.13 38.18 8.20
N GLN A 21 -28.88 38.64 8.15
CA GLN A 21 -27.80 37.87 7.54
C GLN A 21 -27.32 36.83 8.55
N ARG A 22 -27.98 35.67 8.53
CA ARG A 22 -27.40 34.44 9.09
C ARG A 22 -26.06 34.21 8.38
N CYS A 23 -24.97 34.56 9.04
CA CYS A 23 -23.63 34.14 8.63
C CYS A 23 -23.64 32.62 8.48
N LEU A 24 -23.59 32.09 7.25
CA LEU A 24 -23.29 30.68 7.04
C LEU A 24 -21.83 30.47 7.45
N TYR A 25 -21.60 30.18 8.72
CA TYR A 25 -20.33 29.62 9.15
C TYR A 25 -20.12 28.31 8.38
N PRO A 26 -18.96 28.09 7.74
CA PRO A 26 -18.70 26.81 7.10
C PRO A 26 -18.89 25.72 8.15
N ILE A 27 -19.85 24.83 7.91
CA ILE A 27 -20.09 23.69 8.79
C ILE A 27 -18.76 22.93 8.87
N PRO A 28 -18.14 22.78 10.06
CA PRO A 28 -16.89 22.05 10.16
C PRO A 28 -17.14 20.63 9.66
N THR A 29 -16.61 20.30 8.50
CA THR A 29 -16.67 18.95 7.97
C THR A 29 -16.06 18.02 9.02
N LYS A 30 -16.78 16.96 9.39
CA LYS A 30 -16.31 16.00 10.40
C LYS A 30 -14.89 15.57 10.01
N ARG A 31 -13.89 15.98 10.80
CA ARG A 31 -12.49 15.63 10.54
C ARG A 31 -12.39 14.10 10.51
N ARG A 32 -11.97 13.55 9.37
CA ARG A 32 -11.73 12.11 9.19
C ARG A 32 -10.78 11.66 10.30
N ARG A 33 -11.16 10.65 11.09
CA ARG A 33 -10.28 10.09 12.12
C ARG A 33 -9.20 9.23 11.43
N ILE A 34 -8.03 9.81 11.18
CA ILE A 34 -6.86 9.17 10.53
C ILE A 34 -6.13 8.19 11.49
N TYR A 35 -6.81 7.69 12.52
CA TYR A 35 -6.18 6.79 13.49
C TYR A 35 -5.80 5.42 12.86
N ASN A 36 -6.47 5.05 11.75
CA ASN A 36 -6.45 3.69 11.20
C ASN A 36 -5.83 3.55 9.79
N ALA A 37 -5.06 4.53 9.29
CA ALA A 37 -4.38 4.36 8.00
C ALA A 37 -3.31 3.25 8.14
N ARG A 38 -3.63 2.06 7.64
CA ARG A 38 -2.82 0.83 7.74
C ARG A 38 -2.01 0.62 6.47
N TYR A 39 -2.55 1.05 5.34
CA TYR A 39 -1.94 0.92 4.02
C TYR A 39 -1.55 2.27 3.46
N ILE A 40 -0.58 2.27 2.54
CA ILE A 40 -0.10 3.49 1.88
C ILE A 40 -1.26 4.20 1.14
N GLY A 41 -2.17 3.42 0.54
CA GLY A 41 -3.36 3.95 -0.14
C GLY A 41 -4.42 4.58 0.76
N ASP A 42 -4.33 4.41 2.08
CA ASP A 42 -5.27 5.03 3.03
C ASP A 42 -4.96 6.50 3.28
N VAL A 43 -3.73 6.94 2.95
CA VAL A 43 -3.18 8.27 3.23
C VAL A 43 -3.50 9.22 2.08
N ARG A 44 -4.09 10.37 2.40
CA ARG A 44 -4.37 11.46 1.45
C ARG A 44 -3.37 12.60 1.59
N VAL A 45 -3.38 13.53 0.63
CA VAL A 45 -2.48 14.69 0.62
C VAL A 45 -2.70 15.55 1.86
N GLU A 46 -3.97 15.76 2.23
CA GLU A 46 -4.37 16.50 3.45
C GLU A 46 -3.76 15.91 4.74
N ASP A 47 -3.54 14.59 4.79
CA ASP A 47 -2.99 13.92 5.97
C ASP A 47 -1.48 14.18 6.14
N LEU A 48 -0.81 14.59 5.07
CA LEU A 48 0.63 14.88 5.00
C LEU A 48 0.97 16.34 5.31
N GLU A 49 -0.04 17.20 5.52
CA GLU A 49 0.15 18.61 5.88
C GLU A 49 0.90 18.75 7.21
N SER A 50 0.58 17.90 8.19
CA SER A 50 1.29 17.88 9.47
C SER A 50 2.67 17.20 9.33
N PRO A 51 3.79 17.89 9.65
CA PRO A 51 5.13 17.31 9.55
C PRO A 51 5.30 16.03 10.38
N ARG A 52 4.68 16.00 11.58
CA ARG A 52 4.70 14.82 12.47
C ARG A 52 4.01 13.61 11.82
N ARG A 53 2.84 13.82 11.19
CA ARG A 53 2.10 12.77 10.50
C ARG A 53 2.84 12.29 9.26
N ARG A 54 3.38 13.21 8.46
CA ARG A 54 4.19 12.90 7.27
C ARG A 54 5.37 11.98 7.61
N LYS A 55 6.13 12.31 8.66
CA LYS A 55 7.26 11.49 9.13
C LYS A 55 6.81 10.08 9.54
N ARG A 56 5.69 9.96 10.27
CA ARG A 56 5.12 8.66 10.67
C ARG A 56 4.72 7.82 9.47
N PHE A 57 3.99 8.40 8.52
CA PHE A 57 3.55 7.67 7.31
C PHE A 57 4.72 7.26 6.43
N TRP A 58 5.73 8.11 6.30
CA TRP A 58 6.97 7.78 5.59
C TRP A 58 7.62 6.51 6.14
N PHE A 59 7.87 6.44 7.45
CA PHE A 59 8.48 5.25 8.05
C PHE A 59 7.61 4.01 7.94
N SER A 60 6.29 4.17 8.06
CA SER A 60 5.35 3.07 7.85
C SER A 60 5.43 2.55 6.42
N ALA A 61 5.43 3.43 5.42
CA ALA A 61 5.50 3.07 4.00
C ALA A 61 6.82 2.36 3.67
N VAL A 62 7.96 2.91 4.12
CA VAL A 62 9.28 2.30 3.92
C VAL A 62 9.34 0.91 4.53
N THR A 63 8.84 0.75 5.76
CA THR A 63 8.78 -0.55 6.44
C THR A 63 7.91 -1.55 5.68
N THR A 64 6.72 -1.13 5.24
CA THR A 64 5.81 -1.97 4.46
C THR A 64 6.46 -2.43 3.15
N ILE A 65 7.07 -1.52 2.39
CA ILE A 65 7.75 -1.85 1.13
C ILE A 65 8.90 -2.83 1.38
N LYS A 66 9.68 -2.63 2.45
CA LYS A 66 10.77 -3.54 2.83
C LYS A 66 10.23 -4.95 3.12
N ASN A 67 9.16 -5.07 3.90
CA ASN A 67 8.55 -6.35 4.25
C ASN A 67 7.99 -7.06 3.02
N GLN A 68 7.26 -6.33 2.16
CA GLN A 68 6.75 -6.86 0.89
C GLN A 68 7.88 -7.39 -0.01
N ARG A 69 9.00 -6.68 -0.12
CA ARG A 69 10.17 -7.15 -0.89
C ARG A 69 10.76 -8.44 -0.34
N LEU A 70 10.87 -8.56 0.99
CA LEU A 70 11.35 -9.78 1.64
C LEU A 70 10.42 -10.96 1.39
N GLU A 71 9.11 -10.74 1.50
CA GLU A 71 8.09 -11.74 1.23
C GLU A 71 8.11 -12.20 -0.22
N ILE A 72 8.15 -11.27 -1.18
CA ILE A 72 8.28 -11.58 -2.61
C ILE A 72 9.53 -12.43 -2.87
N LYS A 73 10.66 -12.07 -2.27
CA LYS A 73 11.91 -12.84 -2.41
C LYS A 73 11.74 -14.27 -1.85
N ALA A 74 11.16 -14.41 -0.67
CA ALA A 74 10.94 -15.70 -0.04
C ALA A 74 9.99 -16.58 -0.86
N LEU A 75 8.88 -16.02 -1.35
CA LEU A 75 7.92 -16.71 -2.20
C LEU A 75 8.53 -17.15 -3.53
N LYS A 76 9.30 -16.28 -4.19
CA LYS A 76 10.03 -16.64 -5.42
C LYS A 76 11.02 -17.78 -5.18
N GLN A 77 11.74 -17.75 -4.07
CA GLN A 77 12.69 -18.82 -3.73
C GLN A 77 11.96 -20.14 -3.44
N LYS A 78 10.86 -20.11 -2.70
CA LYS A 78 10.01 -21.29 -2.46
C LYS A 78 9.48 -21.87 -3.77
N ASN A 79 8.94 -21.02 -4.64
CA ASN A 79 8.42 -21.45 -5.95
C ASN A 79 9.53 -22.10 -6.80
N LYS A 80 10.71 -21.47 -6.90
CA LYS A 80 11.86 -22.05 -7.61
C LYS A 80 12.25 -23.44 -7.07
N ARG A 81 12.24 -23.62 -5.75
CA ARG A 81 12.55 -24.93 -5.12
C ARG A 81 11.48 -25.97 -5.42
N LEU A 82 10.20 -25.58 -5.40
CA LEU A 82 9.09 -26.47 -5.75
C LEU A 82 9.16 -26.90 -7.21
N GLN A 83 9.38 -25.96 -8.13
CA GLN A 83 9.61 -26.24 -9.54
C GLN A 83 10.77 -27.21 -9.74
N LEU A 84 11.91 -26.96 -9.07
CA LEU A 84 13.06 -27.86 -9.14
C LEU A 84 12.73 -29.27 -8.62
N LYS A 85 11.94 -29.38 -7.55
CA LYS A 85 11.51 -30.67 -7.00
C LYS A 85 10.66 -31.44 -8.02
N VAL A 86 9.71 -30.76 -8.65
CA VAL A 86 8.86 -31.34 -9.70
C VAL A 86 9.70 -31.77 -10.90
N THR A 87 10.62 -30.93 -11.39
CA THR A 87 11.49 -31.28 -12.52
C THR A 87 12.40 -32.46 -12.19
N ASN A 88 12.92 -32.53 -10.96
CA ASN A 88 13.75 -33.63 -10.51
C ASN A 88 12.95 -34.94 -10.43
N MET A 89 11.74 -34.91 -9.87
CA MET A 89 10.84 -36.06 -9.83
C MET A 89 10.50 -36.55 -11.24
N ASN A 90 10.14 -35.63 -12.15
CA ASN A 90 9.86 -35.97 -13.55
C ASN A 90 11.09 -36.58 -14.23
N SER A 91 12.28 -36.03 -14.01
CA SER A 91 13.54 -36.58 -14.54
C SER A 91 13.81 -38.00 -14.04
N LEU A 92 13.58 -38.25 -12.74
CA LEU A 92 13.72 -39.58 -12.15
C LEU A 92 12.72 -40.58 -12.76
N LEU A 93 11.46 -40.18 -12.93
CA LEU A 93 10.44 -41.02 -13.58
C LEU A 93 10.84 -41.37 -15.01
N ILE A 94 11.30 -40.39 -15.80
CA ILE A 94 11.79 -40.62 -17.17
C ILE A 94 12.95 -41.63 -17.15
N HIS A 95 13.92 -41.45 -16.25
CA HIS A 95 15.07 -42.35 -16.16
C HIS A 95 14.67 -43.78 -15.75
N LEU A 96 13.78 -43.94 -14.77
CA LEU A 96 13.25 -45.25 -14.37
C LEU A 96 12.47 -45.94 -15.50
N ARG A 97 11.69 -45.16 -16.26
CA ARG A 97 10.97 -45.63 -17.45
C ARG A 97 11.94 -46.12 -18.52
N ASN A 98 13.00 -45.36 -18.81
CA ASN A 98 14.02 -45.74 -19.79
C ASN A 98 14.71 -47.06 -19.39
N LYS A 99 14.86 -47.32 -18.10
CA LYS A 99 15.36 -48.59 -17.56
C LYS A 99 14.32 -49.70 -17.47
N LYS A 100 13.07 -49.46 -17.90
CA LYS A 100 11.93 -50.39 -17.82
C LYS A 100 11.62 -50.86 -16.38
N LEU A 101 11.97 -50.06 -15.38
CA LEU A 101 11.74 -50.38 -13.96
C LEU A 101 10.34 -49.98 -13.47
N ILE A 102 9.61 -49.18 -14.25
CA ILE A 102 8.23 -48.75 -13.99
C ILE A 102 7.40 -48.91 -15.27
N THR A 103 6.16 -49.39 -15.13
CA THR A 103 5.18 -49.51 -16.23
C THR A 103 4.32 -48.25 -16.34
N ASN A 104 3.70 -48.00 -17.50
CA ASN A 104 2.90 -46.79 -17.71
C ASN A 104 1.78 -46.63 -16.64
N ASN A 105 1.19 -47.74 -16.18
CA ASN A 105 0.17 -47.73 -15.12
C ASN A 105 0.67 -47.20 -13.76
N THR A 106 1.96 -47.39 -13.44
CA THR A 106 2.52 -46.89 -12.17
C THR A 106 2.86 -45.40 -12.23
N GLN A 107 3.04 -44.83 -13.43
CA GLN A 107 3.30 -43.40 -13.61
C GLN A 107 2.05 -42.56 -13.30
N ASP A 108 0.89 -42.94 -13.83
CA ASP A 108 -0.36 -42.18 -13.61
C ASP A 108 -0.78 -42.20 -12.15
N LEU A 109 -0.53 -43.29 -11.41
CA LEU A 109 -0.78 -43.38 -9.97
C LEU A 109 0.15 -42.47 -9.14
N LEU A 110 1.36 -42.19 -9.62
CA LEU A 110 2.37 -41.35 -8.93
C LEU A 110 2.27 -39.86 -9.27
N MET A 111 1.48 -39.50 -10.29
CA MET A 111 1.31 -38.12 -10.79
C MET A 111 0.00 -37.46 -10.31
N VAL A 112 -0.79 -38.15 -9.48
CA VAL A 112 -1.98 -37.62 -8.77
C VAL A 112 -1.57 -36.82 -7.54
#